data_AF-A0A3B3TS70-F1
#
_entry.id   AF-A0A3B3TS70-F1
#
_cell.length_a   1.000
_cell.length_b   1.000
_cell.length_c   1.000
_cell.angle_alpha   90.00
_cell.angle_beta   90.00
_cell.angle_gamma   90.00
#
_symmetry.space_group_name_H-M   'P 1'
#
loop_
_entity.id
_entity.type
_entity.pdbx_description
1 polymer ?
#
loop_
_entity_poly.entity_id
_entity_poly.type
_entity_poly.pdbx_seq_one_letter_code
_entity_poly.pdbx_strand_id
1 'polypeptide(L)'
;EKLLKVRSEFVRRVSEEILTQLLDGLETEGVFNRLEKRDILVKNQTRASSTIDAVMRKGSRACEMMIQQLQLLDPALSDQLGLSSDCPDPGQPNRNAALFNSK
;
A
#
# COMPACT_ATOMS: atom_id res chain seq x y z
N GLU A 1 -1.34 -11.77 -9.02
CA GLU A 1 -2.01 -12.34 -7.82
C GLU A 1 -1.55 -11.79 -6.46
N LYS A 2 -0.43 -11.06 -6.33
CA LYS A 2 0.06 -10.51 -5.04
C LYS A 2 -0.99 -9.66 -4.29
N LEU A 3 -1.79 -8.85 -5.01
CA LEU A 3 -2.79 -7.96 -4.40
C LEU A 3 -3.91 -8.69 -3.62
N LEU A 4 -4.33 -9.90 -4.05
CA LEU A 4 -5.39 -10.64 -3.36
C LEU A 4 -4.95 -11.11 -1.97
N LYS A 5 -3.67 -11.48 -1.86
CA LYS A 5 -3.08 -11.98 -0.61
C LYS A 5 -2.89 -10.86 0.40
N VAL A 6 -2.48 -9.68 -0.08
CA VAL A 6 -2.34 -8.47 0.76
C VAL A 6 -3.67 -7.78 1.02
N ARG A 7 -4.75 -8.10 0.29
CA ARG A 7 -6.09 -7.51 0.46
C ARG A 7 -6.54 -7.53 1.92
N SER A 8 -6.38 -8.67 2.59
CA SER A 8 -6.83 -8.84 3.97
C SER A 8 -6.03 -7.99 4.96
N GLU A 9 -4.70 -7.92 4.80
CA GLU A 9 -3.87 -7.04 5.64
C GLU A 9 -4.10 -5.57 5.28
N PHE A 10 -4.29 -5.25 4.01
CA PHE A 10 -4.54 -3.90 3.55
C PHE A 10 -5.82 -3.35 4.19
N VAL A 11 -6.91 -4.11 4.17
CA VAL A 11 -8.18 -3.73 4.82
C VAL A 11 -8.01 -3.53 6.33
N ARG A 12 -7.14 -4.30 6.98
CA ARG A 12 -6.91 -4.22 8.43
C ARG A 12 -6.02 -3.05 8.85
N ARG A 13 -5.03 -2.72 8.02
CA ARG A 13 -3.94 -1.79 8.33
C ARG A 13 -4.15 -0.39 7.74
N VAL A 14 -4.85 -0.29 6.61
CA VAL A 14 -5.05 0.99 5.92
C VAL A 14 -6.02 1.86 6.71
N SER A 15 -5.60 3.08 7.01
CA SER A 15 -6.48 4.10 7.55
C SER A 15 -7.39 4.66 6.47
N GLU A 16 -8.57 5.11 6.89
CA GLU A 16 -9.57 5.77 6.04
C GLU A 16 -9.01 6.97 5.27
N GLU A 17 -8.08 7.71 5.88
CA GLU A 17 -7.36 8.82 5.25
C GLU A 17 -6.44 8.35 4.11
N ILE A 18 -5.55 7.38 4.40
CA ILE A 18 -4.64 6.79 3.40
C ILE A 18 -5.42 6.21 2.23
N LEU A 19 -6.54 5.53 2.51
CA LEU A 19 -7.39 4.96 1.46
C LEU A 19 -8.01 6.06 0.59
N THR A 20 -8.48 7.15 1.18
CA THR A 20 -9.09 8.26 0.45
C THR A 20 -8.07 8.94 -0.46
N GLN A 21 -6.86 9.19 0.04
CA GLN A 21 -5.76 9.75 -0.77
C GLN A 21 -5.33 8.79 -1.89
N LEU A 22 -5.24 7.48 -1.59
CA LEU A 22 -4.91 6.47 -2.58
C LEU A 22 -5.97 6.38 -3.69
N LEU A 23 -7.25 6.48 -3.35
CA LEU A 23 -8.35 6.56 -4.32
C LEU A 23 -8.29 7.84 -5.18
N ASP A 24 -7.84 8.95 -4.61
CA ASP A 24 -7.66 10.21 -5.32
C ASP A 24 -6.52 10.15 -6.35
N GLY A 25 -5.38 9.57 -5.97
CA GLY A 25 -4.27 9.31 -6.89
C GLY A 25 -4.66 8.37 -8.03
N LEU A 26 -5.43 7.31 -7.72
CA LEU A 26 -5.93 6.37 -8.74
C LEU A 26 -7.00 6.99 -9.65
N GLU A 27 -7.83 7.91 -9.15
CA GLU A 27 -8.75 8.70 -10.00
C GLU A 27 -7.97 9.63 -10.94
N THR A 28 -6.94 10.29 -10.42
CA THR A 28 -6.10 11.23 -11.20
C THR A 28 -5.35 10.52 -12.33
N GLU A 29 -4.86 9.31 -12.06
CA GLU A 29 -4.23 8.43 -13.06
C GLU A 29 -5.23 7.85 -14.10
N GLY A 30 -6.54 8.07 -13.92
CA GLY A 30 -7.59 7.51 -14.78
C GLY A 30 -7.85 6.01 -14.54
N VAL A 31 -7.32 5.46 -13.44
CA VAL A 31 -7.60 4.08 -13.00
C VAL A 31 -9.04 3.96 -12.52
N PHE A 32 -9.56 4.97 -11.81
CA PHE A 32 -10.96 5.04 -11.41
C PHE A 32 -11.70 6.19 -12.07
N ASN A 33 -12.98 5.96 -12.40
CA ASN A 33 -13.91 7.03 -12.70
C ASN A 33 -14.51 7.59 -11.40
N ARG A 34 -14.97 8.84 -11.44
CA ARG A 34 -15.71 9.48 -10.33
C ARG A 34 -16.85 8.63 -9.78
N LEU A 35 -17.56 7.90 -10.66
CA LEU A 35 -18.64 7.00 -10.26
C LEU A 35 -18.12 5.80 -9.44
N GLU A 36 -17.04 5.15 -9.90
CA GLU A 36 -16.45 4.02 -9.18
C GLU A 36 -15.84 4.45 -7.85
N LYS A 37 -15.11 5.58 -7.82
CA LYS A 37 -14.61 6.17 -6.57
C LYS A 37 -15.74 6.42 -5.58
N ARG A 38 -16.87 6.98 -6.05
CA ARG A 38 -18.03 7.25 -5.19
C ARG A 38 -18.66 5.97 -4.65
N ASP A 39 -18.79 4.93 -5.47
CA ASP A 39 -19.34 3.64 -5.05
C ASP A 39 -18.48 3.00 -3.95
N ILE A 40 -17.15 3.08 -4.12
CA ILE A 40 -16.19 2.61 -3.12
C ILE A 40 -16.29 3.45 -1.84
N LEU A 41 -16.41 4.79 -1.95
CA LEU A 41 -16.57 5.68 -0.79
C LEU A 41 -17.86 5.41 0.00
N VAL A 42 -18.96 5.08 -0.70
CA VAL A 42 -20.25 4.74 -0.09
C VAL A 42 -20.15 3.41 0.68
N LYS A 43 -19.35 2.46 0.18
CA LYS A 43 -19.07 1.15 0.80
C LYS A 43 -18.10 1.25 1.97
N ASN A 44 -18.39 2.11 2.95
CA ASN A 44 -17.54 2.49 4.08
C ASN A 44 -16.83 1.31 4.79
N GLN A 45 -17.49 0.15 4.91
CA GLN A 45 -16.91 -1.07 5.51
C GLN A 45 -16.06 -1.91 4.55
N THR A 46 -16.38 -1.92 3.26
CA THR A 46 -15.71 -2.77 2.24
C THR A 46 -14.84 -1.99 1.26
N ARG A 47 -14.72 -0.67 1.42
CA ARG A 47 -13.98 0.24 0.55
C ARG A 47 -12.56 -0.22 0.23
N ALA A 48 -11.79 -0.62 1.23
CA ALA A 48 -10.43 -1.11 1.02
C ALA A 48 -10.39 -2.40 0.18
N SER A 49 -11.35 -3.30 0.41
CA SER A 49 -11.48 -4.52 -0.39
C SER A 49 -11.98 -4.22 -1.80
N SER A 50 -12.91 -3.27 -1.97
CA SER A 50 -13.44 -2.85 -3.26
C SER A 50 -12.41 -2.12 -4.10
N THR A 51 -11.53 -1.30 -3.49
CA THR A 51 -10.40 -0.69 -4.17
C THR A 51 -9.50 -1.75 -4.79
N ILE A 52 -9.12 -2.79 -4.03
CA ILE A 52 -8.30 -3.90 -4.52
C ILE A 52 -8.99 -4.64 -5.67
N ASP A 53 -10.29 -4.94 -5.53
CA ASP A 53 -11.08 -5.65 -6.56
C ASP A 53 -11.16 -4.84 -7.87
N ALA A 54 -11.38 -3.54 -7.75
CA ALA A 54 -11.51 -2.65 -8.89
C ALA A 54 -10.15 -2.41 -9.57
N VAL A 55 -9.05 -2.31 -8.81
CA VAL A 55 -7.67 -2.28 -9.33
C VAL A 55 -7.34 -3.58 -10.08
N MET A 56 -7.71 -4.74 -9.53
CA MET A 56 -7.54 -6.04 -10.19
C MET A 56 -8.32 -6.13 -11.51
N ARG A 57 -9.56 -5.64 -11.53
CA ARG A 57 -10.40 -5.62 -12.74
C ARG A 57 -9.82 -4.70 -13.82
N LYS A 58 -9.17 -3.61 -13.43
CA LYS A 58 -8.56 -2.66 -14.38
C LYS A 58 -7.25 -3.17 -14.99
N GLY A 59 -6.54 -4.06 -14.28
CA GLY A 59 -5.38 -4.79 -14.78
C GLY A 59 -4.07 -4.42 -14.10
N SER A 60 -2.96 -5.00 -14.58
CA SER A 60 -1.64 -4.92 -13.92
C SER A 60 -1.11 -3.50 -13.75
N ARG A 61 -1.40 -2.61 -14.71
CA ARG A 61 -0.98 -1.20 -14.64
C ARG A 61 -1.60 -0.47 -13.45
N ALA A 62 -2.86 -0.77 -13.14
CA ALA A 62 -3.53 -0.22 -11.97
C ALA A 62 -2.94 -0.78 -10.66
N CYS A 63 -2.56 -2.06 -10.63
CA CYS A 63 -1.88 -2.66 -9.48
C CYS A 63 -0.58 -1.91 -9.15
N GLU A 64 0.23 -1.65 -10.17
CA GLU A 64 1.51 -0.97 -10.00
C GLU A 64 1.32 0.45 -9.45
N MET A 65 0.37 1.20 -10.00
CA MET A 65 0.02 2.53 -9.51
C MET A 65 -0.49 2.52 -8.07
N MET A 66 -1.31 1.54 -7.69
CA MET A 66 -1.76 1.39 -6.31
C MET A 66 -0.58 1.19 -5.35
N ILE A 67 0.39 0.36 -5.73
CA ILE A 67 1.58 0.10 -4.92
C ILE A 67 2.44 1.36 -4.80
N GLN A 68 2.66 2.09 -5.89
CA GLN A 68 3.42 3.34 -5.87
C GLN A 68 2.77 4.42 -5.02
N GLN A 69 1.45 4.61 -5.14
CA GLN A 69 0.73 5.57 -4.30
C GLN A 69 0.77 5.16 -2.83
N LEU A 70 0.62 3.88 -2.53
CA LEU A 70 0.73 3.41 -1.15
C LEU A 70 2.13 3.65 -0.59
N GLN A 71 3.20 3.40 -1.35
CA GLN A 71 4.58 3.69 -0.92
C GLN A 71 4.82 5.18 -0.68
N LEU A 72 4.23 6.05 -1.51
CA LEU A 72 4.37 7.50 -1.38
C LEU A 72 3.64 8.04 -0.14
N LEU A 73 2.44 7.52 0.11
CA LEU A 73 1.60 7.94 1.23
C LEU A 73 2.09 7.35 2.56
N ASP A 74 2.41 6.06 2.55
CA ASP A 74 2.84 5.31 3.73
C ASP A 74 3.81 4.18 3.33
N PRO A 75 5.12 4.46 3.29
CA PRO A 75 6.13 3.47 2.97
C PRO A 75 6.18 2.33 4.01
N ALA A 76 5.84 2.61 5.27
CA ALA A 76 5.82 1.63 6.34
C ALA A 76 4.70 0.58 6.17
N LEU A 77 3.54 0.99 5.68
CA LEU A 77 2.44 0.09 5.31
C LEU A 77 2.83 -0.76 4.11
N SER A 78 3.44 -0.17 3.08
CA SER A 78 3.89 -0.93 1.91
C SER A 78 4.91 -2.02 2.28
N ASP A 79 5.83 -1.71 3.20
CA ASP A 79 6.76 -2.67 3.78
C ASP A 79 6.05 -3.78 4.57
N GLN A 80 5.14 -3.41 5.48
CA GLN A 80 4.33 -4.37 6.25
C GLN A 80 3.48 -5.29 5.35
N LEU A 81 3.02 -4.79 4.20
CA LEU A 81 2.25 -5.55 3.23
C LEU A 81 3.13 -6.42 2.31
N GLY A 82 4.45 -6.30 2.39
CA GLY A 82 5.38 -6.98 1.49
C GLY A 82 5.24 -6.53 0.02
N LEU A 83 4.78 -5.30 -0.18
CA LEU A 83 4.65 -4.65 -1.49
C LEU A 83 5.89 -3.86 -1.86
N SER A 84 6.78 -3.61 -0.90
CA SER A 84 8.13 -3.14 -1.15
C SER A 84 8.87 -4.22 -1.94
N SER A 85 9.10 -3.96 -3.23
CA SER A 85 9.90 -4.82 -4.08
C SER A 85 11.33 -4.74 -3.57
N ASP A 86 11.73 -5.67 -2.72
CA ASP A 86 13.12 -5.97 -2.31
C ASP A 86 14.02 -4.73 -2.27
N CYS A 87 13.75 -3.84 -1.33
CA CYS A 87 14.79 -2.94 -0.87
C CYS A 87 15.44 -3.67 0.31
N PRO A 88 16.59 -4.35 0.15
CA PRO A 88 17.34 -4.74 1.32
C PRO A 88 17.57 -3.44 2.10
N ASP A 89 17.19 -3.41 3.36
CA ASP A 89 17.59 -2.37 4.29
C ASP A 89 19.04 -2.67 4.71
N PRO A 90 20.08 -2.00 4.17
CA PRO A 90 21.38 -1.94 4.84
C PRO A 90 21.32 -0.84 5.91
N GLY A 91 20.32 -0.88 6.79
CA GLY A 91 19.97 0.23 7.68
C GLY A 91 20.00 -0.12 9.16
N GLN A 92 20.39 -1.34 9.55
CA GLN A 92 20.64 -1.66 10.96
C GLN A 92 22.14 -1.83 11.26
N PRO A 93 22.86 -0.76 11.65
CA PRO A 93 24.05 -0.92 12.46
C PRO A 93 23.59 -1.37 13.86
N ASN A 94 23.61 -2.68 14.11
CA ASN A 94 23.53 -3.21 15.47
C ASN A 94 24.72 -2.66 16.27
N ARG A 95 24.48 -1.60 17.03
CA ARG A 95 25.44 -0.83 17.80
C ARG A 95 25.85 -1.54 19.10
N ASN A 96 25.99 -2.87 19.06
CA ASN A 96 26.38 -3.72 20.19
C ASN A 96 27.51 -4.69 19.83
N ALA A 97 28.59 -4.20 19.25
CA ALA A 97 29.84 -4.96 19.13
C ALA A 97 30.99 -4.19 19.80
N ALA A 98 31.32 -4.62 21.03
CA ALA A 98 32.56 -4.44 21.79
C ALA A 98 33.05 -2.98 22.03
N LEU A 99 33.13 -2.42 23.23
CA LEU A 99 33.41 -2.99 24.56
C LEU A 99 34.41 -4.15 24.57
N PHE A 100 35.62 -3.94 24.04
CA PHE A 100 36.81 -4.63 24.53
C PHE A 100 38.04 -3.74 24.26
N ASN A 101 38.48 -2.95 25.22
CA ASN A 101 39.65 -3.25 26.07
C ASN A 101 40.89 -3.74 25.28
N SER A 102 41.85 -2.85 25.05
CA SER A 102 43.24 -3.08 25.50
C SER A 102 44.10 -1.82 25.32
N LYS A 103 44.43 -1.26 26.49
CA LYS A 103 45.74 -0.80 26.97
C LYS A 103 46.70 -0.11 25.99
#